data_AF-A0A2N2MY11-F1
#
_entry.id   AF-A0A2N2MY11-F1
#
_cell.length_a   1.000
_cell.length_b   1.000
_cell.length_c   1.000
_cell.angle_alpha   90.00
_cell.angle_beta   90.00
_cell.angle_gamma   90.00
#
_symmetry.space_group_name_H-M   'P 1'
#
loop_
_entity.id
_entity.type
_entity.pdbx_description
1 polymer ?
#
loop_
_entity_poly.entity_id
_entity_poly.type
_entity_poly.pdbx_seq_one_letter_code
_entity_poly.pdbx_strand_id
1 'polypeptide(L)'
;MHKTFKSAFVILLVLGLLVIMTVPVFAKPNPTPPSTSLRDPVVSPMKVGDTYTTSIVEVGYLKGAVQKEDQSMAPVGRTDEQFGSNAVVVSDLSGKEKVKACFYFSGYNYKWAGNIYRWSGTQWVKQVTTITNDPEATPMACASGLGNGTYALIIYYWGPQEMSSPPPVFLD
;
A
#
# COMPACT_ATOMS: atom_id res chain seq x y z
N MET A 1 -60.10 35.47 -23.55
CA MET A 1 -59.46 34.17 -23.22
C MET A 1 -57.93 34.23 -23.02
N HIS A 2 -57.31 35.42 -22.92
CA HIS A 2 -55.84 35.55 -22.79
C HIS A 2 -55.27 35.61 -21.36
N LYS A 3 -56.10 35.88 -20.33
CA LYS A 3 -55.64 36.00 -18.93
C LYS A 3 -55.55 34.66 -18.20
N THR A 4 -56.47 33.73 -18.46
CA THR A 4 -56.47 32.38 -17.87
C THR A 4 -55.34 31.50 -18.41
N PHE A 5 -54.99 31.68 -19.69
CA PHE A 5 -53.89 30.92 -20.34
C PHE A 5 -52.51 31.25 -19.76
N LYS A 6 -52.25 32.54 -19.45
CA LYS A 6 -50.97 32.97 -18.84
C LYS A 6 -50.83 32.46 -17.40
N SER A 7 -51.92 32.42 -16.64
CA SER A 7 -51.89 31.95 -15.24
C SER A 7 -51.67 30.45 -15.13
N ALA A 8 -52.26 29.65 -16.04
CA ALA A 8 -52.04 28.21 -16.09
C ALA A 8 -50.59 27.86 -16.46
N PHE A 9 -49.99 28.63 -17.37
CA PHE A 9 -48.60 28.44 -17.81
C PHE A 9 -47.58 28.69 -16.69
N VAL A 10 -47.80 29.74 -15.87
CA VAL A 10 -46.92 30.05 -14.73
C VAL A 10 -47.03 28.99 -13.63
N ILE A 11 -48.24 28.50 -13.34
CA ILE A 11 -48.44 27.45 -12.33
C ILE A 11 -47.78 26.13 -12.75
N LEU A 12 -47.89 25.75 -14.03
CA LEU A 12 -47.19 24.58 -14.59
C LEU A 12 -45.67 24.72 -14.53
N LEU A 13 -45.14 25.92 -14.73
CA LEU A 13 -43.70 26.18 -14.70
C LEU A 13 -43.15 26.12 -13.26
N VAL A 14 -43.90 26.63 -12.27
CA VAL A 14 -43.53 26.56 -10.84
C VAL A 14 -43.63 25.12 -10.31
N LEU A 15 -44.67 24.36 -10.68
CA LEU A 15 -44.78 22.94 -10.36
C LEU A 15 -43.69 22.10 -11.04
N GLY A 16 -43.34 22.43 -12.28
CA GLY A 16 -42.22 21.81 -12.99
C GLY A 16 -40.89 22.02 -12.28
N LEU A 17 -40.60 23.24 -11.81
CA LEU A 17 -39.38 23.53 -11.05
C LEU A 17 -39.32 22.84 -9.68
N LEU A 18 -40.47 22.69 -9.00
CA LEU A 18 -40.52 22.06 -7.68
C LEU A 18 -40.21 20.55 -7.74
N VAL A 19 -40.54 19.89 -8.85
CA VAL A 19 -40.29 18.44 -9.06
C VAL A 19 -38.81 18.14 -9.34
N ILE A 20 -38.03 19.11 -9.85
CA ILE A 20 -36.60 18.92 -10.15
C ILE A 20 -35.75 18.93 -8.86
N MET A 21 -36.27 19.45 -7.74
CA MET A 21 -35.53 19.51 -6.47
C MET A 21 -35.62 18.23 -5.62
N THR A 22 -36.44 17.24 -6.00
CA THR A 22 -36.64 16.01 -5.22
C THR A 22 -36.13 14.74 -5.91
N VAL A 23 -35.42 14.85 -7.04
CA VAL A 23 -34.71 13.70 -7.58
C VAL A 23 -33.51 13.37 -6.67
N PRO A 24 -33.46 12.18 -6.05
CA PRO A 24 -32.23 11.76 -5.40
C PRO A 24 -31.16 11.68 -6.49
N VAL A 25 -30.17 12.57 -6.40
CA VAL A 25 -28.93 12.42 -7.16
C VAL A 25 -28.28 11.17 -6.59
N PHE A 26 -28.50 10.04 -7.25
CA PHE A 26 -27.62 8.90 -7.09
C PHE A 26 -26.28 9.36 -7.64
N ALA A 27 -25.40 9.82 -6.75
CA ALA A 27 -23.99 9.92 -7.05
C ALA A 27 -23.61 8.54 -7.61
N LYS A 28 -23.18 8.52 -8.88
CA LYS A 28 -22.53 7.34 -9.45
C LYS A 28 -21.50 6.93 -8.40
N PRO A 29 -21.53 5.69 -7.86
CA PRO A 29 -20.48 5.26 -6.96
C PRO A 29 -19.19 5.57 -7.69
N ASN A 30 -18.41 6.48 -7.11
CA ASN A 30 -17.07 6.74 -7.58
C ASN A 30 -16.47 5.35 -7.70
N PRO A 31 -15.95 4.91 -8.86
CA PRO A 31 -15.36 3.59 -8.95
C PRO A 31 -14.31 3.56 -7.86
N THR A 32 -14.63 2.89 -6.75
CA THR A 32 -13.67 2.63 -5.71
C THR A 32 -12.55 1.99 -6.49
N PRO A 33 -11.32 2.56 -6.50
CA PRO A 33 -10.21 1.83 -7.06
C PRO A 33 -10.31 0.43 -6.46
N PRO A 34 -10.18 -0.65 -7.27
CA PRO A 34 -10.21 -1.99 -6.71
C PRO A 34 -9.36 -1.91 -5.46
N SER A 35 -9.92 -2.27 -4.30
CA SER A 35 -9.12 -2.30 -3.09
C SER A 35 -8.06 -3.33 -3.40
N THR A 36 -6.90 -2.84 -3.84
CA THR A 36 -5.67 -3.60 -3.93
C THR A 36 -5.30 -3.76 -2.47
N SER A 37 -6.05 -4.59 -1.74
CA SER A 37 -5.83 -4.80 -0.32
C SER A 37 -4.42 -5.32 -0.23
N LEU A 38 -3.57 -4.50 0.38
CA LEU A 38 -2.19 -4.87 0.59
C LEU A 38 -2.20 -6.22 1.32
N ARG A 39 -1.41 -7.16 0.84
CA ARG A 39 -1.42 -8.51 1.42
C ARG A 39 -0.77 -8.51 2.79
N ASP A 40 -1.26 -9.38 3.66
CA ASP A 40 -0.73 -9.54 5.00
C ASP A 40 0.58 -10.33 4.98
N PRO A 41 1.58 -9.93 5.77
CA PRO A 41 2.77 -10.74 5.96
C PRO A 41 2.49 -12.01 6.75
N VAL A 42 3.39 -12.97 6.59
CA VAL A 42 3.43 -14.21 7.37
C VAL A 42 4.59 -14.13 8.35
N VAL A 43 4.34 -14.48 9.61
CA VAL A 43 5.38 -14.54 10.65
C VAL A 43 5.46 -15.96 11.20
N SER A 44 6.66 -16.50 11.29
CA SER A 44 6.93 -17.83 11.84
C SER A 44 8.01 -17.76 12.93
N PRO A 45 7.96 -18.65 13.95
CA PRO A 45 9.02 -18.71 14.94
C PRO A 45 10.32 -19.24 14.31
N MET A 46 11.48 -18.83 14.84
CA MET A 46 12.77 -19.39 14.40
C MET A 46 13.13 -20.70 15.09
N LYS A 47 12.53 -20.99 16.25
CA LYS A 47 12.71 -22.24 16.98
C LYS A 47 11.37 -22.81 17.39
N VAL A 48 11.28 -24.13 17.39
CA VAL A 48 10.08 -24.84 17.86
C VAL A 48 9.90 -24.56 19.35
N GLY A 49 8.72 -24.10 19.74
CA GLY A 49 8.38 -23.76 21.12
C GLY A 49 8.51 -22.28 21.48
N ASP A 50 9.12 -21.45 20.64
CA ASP A 50 9.10 -19.99 20.81
C ASP A 50 7.66 -19.48 20.71
N THR A 51 7.23 -18.65 21.66
CA THR A 51 5.88 -18.08 21.70
C THR A 51 5.91 -16.60 21.35
N TYR A 52 4.93 -16.14 20.56
CA TYR A 52 4.84 -14.74 20.18
C TYR A 52 3.41 -14.39 19.78
N THR A 53 3.12 -13.09 19.77
CA THR A 53 1.87 -12.55 19.26
C THR A 53 2.15 -11.70 18.03
N THR A 54 1.21 -11.72 17.08
CA THR A 54 1.25 -10.84 15.92
C THR A 54 -0.05 -10.11 15.74
N SER A 55 0.05 -8.85 15.29
CA SER A 55 -1.10 -8.11 14.79
C SER A 55 -0.74 -7.45 13.45
N ILE A 56 -1.68 -7.53 12.52
CA ILE A 56 -1.56 -6.85 11.23
C ILE A 56 -2.01 -5.40 11.41
N VAL A 57 -1.26 -4.48 10.81
CA VAL A 57 -1.58 -3.05 10.83
C VAL A 57 -1.60 -2.56 9.39
N GLU A 58 -2.75 -2.03 8.97
CA GLU A 58 -2.85 -1.39 7.68
C GLU A 58 -2.00 -0.13 7.64
N VAL A 59 -1.45 0.17 6.47
CA VAL A 59 -0.46 1.22 6.30
C VAL A 59 -0.97 2.60 6.72
N GLY A 60 -2.26 2.89 6.53
CA GLY A 60 -2.89 4.15 6.95
C GLY A 60 -2.83 4.41 8.46
N TYR A 61 -2.68 3.37 9.28
CA TYR A 61 -2.62 3.46 10.73
C TYR A 61 -1.20 3.32 11.29
N LEU A 62 -0.19 3.19 10.41
CA LEU A 62 1.19 3.03 10.84
C LEU A 62 1.78 4.33 11.40
N LYS A 63 2.39 4.20 12.57
CA LYS A 63 3.35 5.21 13.03
C LYS A 63 4.50 5.25 12.02
N GLY A 64 4.84 6.45 11.57
CA GLY A 64 5.87 6.63 10.54
C GLY A 64 5.40 6.43 9.11
N ALA A 65 4.09 6.37 8.85
CA ALA A 65 3.53 6.53 7.52
C ALA A 65 3.00 7.97 7.35
N VAL A 66 3.16 8.53 6.15
CA VAL A 66 2.70 9.86 5.75
C VAL A 66 1.85 9.74 4.48
N GLN A 67 0.71 10.41 4.45
CA GLN A 67 -0.12 10.47 3.26
C GLN A 67 0.45 11.49 2.27
N LYS A 68 0.62 11.08 1.02
CA LYS A 68 1.02 11.94 -0.10
C LYS A 68 -0.20 12.66 -0.68
N GLU A 69 0.03 13.64 -1.54
CA GLU A 69 -1.02 14.39 -2.25
C GLU A 69 -1.93 13.47 -3.08
N ASP A 70 -1.38 12.38 -3.64
CA ASP A 70 -2.11 11.35 -4.39
C ASP A 70 -2.86 10.34 -3.51
N GLN A 71 -2.97 10.62 -2.20
CA GLN A 71 -3.57 9.76 -1.18
C GLN A 71 -2.84 8.43 -0.91
N SER A 72 -1.71 8.17 -1.56
CA SER A 72 -0.85 7.03 -1.24
C SER A 72 -0.10 7.23 0.07
N MET A 73 0.38 6.14 0.67
CA MET A 73 1.13 6.20 1.92
C MET A 73 2.62 5.99 1.65
N ALA A 74 3.45 6.92 2.11
CA ALA A 74 4.91 6.85 2.11
C ALA A 74 5.46 6.60 3.51
N PRO A 75 6.65 6.02 3.64
CA PRO A 75 7.38 6.08 4.90
C PRO A 75 7.86 7.51 5.17
N VAL A 76 7.79 7.93 6.44
CA VAL A 76 8.31 9.23 6.87
C VAL A 76 9.81 9.34 6.53
N GLY A 77 10.21 10.48 5.95
CA GLY A 77 11.57 10.75 5.50
C GLY A 77 11.98 10.01 4.21
N ARG A 78 11.05 9.33 3.52
CA ARG A 78 11.30 8.54 2.30
C ARG A 78 10.17 8.71 1.29
N THR A 79 9.99 9.93 0.78
CA THR A 79 8.83 10.31 -0.05
C THR A 79 8.79 9.62 -1.42
N ASP A 80 9.92 9.13 -1.93
CA ASP A 80 10.00 8.40 -3.21
C ASP A 80 9.75 6.89 -3.05
N GLU A 81 9.58 6.43 -1.82
CA GLU A 81 9.29 5.04 -1.48
C GLU A 81 7.81 4.88 -1.13
N GLN A 82 7.34 3.63 -1.09
CA GLN A 82 5.98 3.28 -0.66
C GLN A 82 5.97 1.94 0.09
N PHE A 83 4.87 1.65 0.77
CA PHE A 83 4.68 0.35 1.43
C PHE A 83 4.25 -0.70 0.41
N GLY A 84 4.92 -1.86 0.41
CA GLY A 84 4.64 -2.95 -0.53
C GLY A 84 3.55 -3.93 -0.07
N SER A 85 3.16 -3.85 1.20
CA SER A 85 2.24 -4.77 1.87
C SER A 85 1.72 -4.14 3.17
N ASN A 86 0.79 -4.81 3.85
CA ASN A 86 0.47 -4.45 5.24
C ASN A 86 1.70 -4.69 6.13
N ALA A 87 1.71 -4.03 7.27
CA ALA A 87 2.74 -4.19 8.27
C ALA A 87 2.33 -5.21 9.34
N VAL A 88 3.30 -5.69 10.10
CA VAL A 88 3.08 -6.57 11.24
C VAL A 88 3.76 -6.02 12.48
N VAL A 89 3.04 -6.07 13.60
CA VAL A 89 3.60 -5.90 14.93
C VAL A 89 3.85 -7.28 15.50
N VAL A 90 5.07 -7.49 15.98
CA VAL A 90 5.46 -8.67 16.74
C VAL A 90 5.62 -8.26 18.19
N SER A 91 4.95 -8.98 19.09
CA SER A 91 5.02 -8.77 20.53
C SER A 91 5.22 -10.08 21.27
N ASP A 92 5.47 -9.96 22.57
CA ASP A 92 5.49 -11.07 23.53
C ASP A 92 6.57 -12.13 23.30
N LEU A 93 7.57 -11.84 22.43
CA LEU A 93 8.79 -12.63 22.39
C LEU A 93 9.58 -12.47 23.69
N SER A 94 10.03 -13.59 24.24
CA SER A 94 11.01 -13.57 25.32
C SER A 94 12.38 -13.09 24.81
N GLY A 95 13.26 -12.62 25.71
CA GLY A 95 14.46 -11.85 25.31
C GLY A 95 15.43 -12.56 24.33
N LYS A 96 15.40 -13.90 24.28
CA LYS A 96 16.24 -14.72 23.38
C LYS A 96 15.52 -15.21 22.13
N GLU A 97 14.19 -15.12 22.10
CA GLU A 97 13.37 -15.62 21.00
C GLU A 97 13.44 -14.68 19.80
N LYS A 98 13.25 -15.25 18.62
CA LYS A 98 13.31 -14.54 17.34
C LYS A 98 12.28 -15.11 16.38
N VAL A 99 11.79 -14.26 15.49
CA VAL A 99 10.89 -14.66 14.41
C VAL A 99 11.50 -14.38 13.04
N LYS A 100 10.91 -15.04 12.04
CA LYS A 100 11.04 -14.70 10.63
C LYS A 100 9.74 -14.05 10.18
N ALA A 101 9.82 -12.91 9.51
CA ALA A 101 8.68 -12.27 8.86
C ALA A 101 8.90 -12.25 7.34
N CYS A 102 7.88 -12.65 6.59
CA CYS A 102 7.86 -12.69 5.13
C CYS A 102 6.68 -11.88 4.60
N PHE A 103 6.97 -10.93 3.72
CA PHE A 103 6.01 -10.03 3.10
C PHE A 103 5.89 -10.38 1.63
N TYR A 104 4.65 -10.45 1.13
CA TYR A 104 4.41 -10.62 -0.30
C TYR A 104 4.98 -9.42 -1.08
N PHE A 105 5.74 -9.70 -2.13
CA PHE A 105 6.40 -8.68 -2.93
C PHE A 105 6.11 -8.85 -4.42
N SER A 106 4.85 -8.65 -4.81
CA SER A 106 4.42 -8.79 -6.21
C SER A 106 5.13 -7.83 -7.17
N GLY A 107 5.61 -6.68 -6.68
CA GLY A 107 6.35 -5.70 -7.49
C GLY A 107 7.75 -6.16 -7.91
N TYR A 108 8.34 -7.17 -7.25
CA TYR A 108 9.74 -7.55 -7.46
C TYR A 108 10.06 -7.87 -8.92
N ASN A 109 9.16 -8.61 -9.58
CA ASN A 109 9.31 -8.99 -10.99
C ASN A 109 9.09 -7.82 -11.98
N TYR A 110 8.68 -6.65 -11.50
CA TYR A 110 8.33 -5.47 -12.30
C TYR A 110 9.24 -4.27 -12.03
N LYS A 111 10.54 -4.52 -11.83
CA LYS A 111 11.55 -3.46 -11.56
C LYS A 111 11.28 -2.66 -10.28
N TRP A 112 10.67 -3.30 -9.29
CA TRP A 112 10.67 -2.80 -7.92
C TRP A 112 11.75 -3.50 -7.12
N ALA A 113 12.36 -2.74 -6.22
CA ALA A 113 13.25 -3.23 -5.20
C ALA A 113 12.66 -2.87 -3.84
N GLY A 114 13.08 -3.57 -2.80
CA GLY A 114 12.50 -3.37 -1.49
C GLY A 114 13.26 -4.09 -0.39
N ASN A 115 13.08 -3.60 0.83
CA ASN A 115 13.63 -4.23 2.02
C ASN A 115 12.57 -4.18 3.13
N ILE A 116 12.70 -5.08 4.09
CA ILE A 116 11.94 -5.00 5.33
C ILE A 116 12.60 -3.96 6.23
N TYR A 117 11.79 -3.13 6.87
CA TYR A 117 12.22 -2.12 7.83
C TYR A 117 11.50 -2.31 9.15
N ARG A 118 12.18 -1.95 10.23
CA ARG A 118 11.62 -1.88 11.58
C ARG A 118 11.38 -0.42 11.96
N TRP A 119 10.22 -0.12 12.52
CA TRP A 119 9.97 1.20 13.11
C TRP A 119 10.74 1.34 14.41
N SER A 120 11.58 2.38 14.52
CA SER A 120 12.37 2.69 15.72
C SER A 120 11.66 3.60 16.71
N GLY A 121 10.50 4.16 16.35
CA GLY A 121 9.86 5.25 17.07
C GLY A 121 9.97 6.59 16.36
N THR A 122 11.02 6.78 15.54
CA THR A 122 11.27 8.02 14.79
C THR A 122 11.54 7.79 13.31
N GLN A 123 12.13 6.64 12.95
CA GLN A 123 12.49 6.31 11.58
C GLN A 123 12.37 4.81 11.28
N TRP A 124 12.29 4.49 9.99
CA TRP A 124 12.35 3.13 9.47
C TRP A 124 13.81 2.66 9.33
N VAL A 125 14.18 1.63 10.08
CA VAL A 125 15.53 1.06 10.12
C VAL A 125 15.57 -0.24 9.30
N LYS A 126 16.42 -0.28 8.29
CA LYS A 126 16.54 -1.41 7.35
C LYS A 126 16.92 -2.70 8.08
N GLN A 127 16.23 -3.79 7.75
CA GLN A 127 16.55 -5.15 8.19
C GLN A 127 17.23 -5.91 7.06
N VAL A 128 18.07 -6.89 7.42
CA VAL A 128 18.64 -7.82 6.44
C VAL A 128 17.49 -8.59 5.80
N THR A 129 17.33 -8.40 4.49
CA THR A 129 16.19 -8.92 3.73
C THR A 129 16.69 -9.82 2.62
N THR A 130 16.11 -11.01 2.53
CA THR A 130 16.28 -11.94 1.42
C THR A 130 15.00 -11.98 0.61
N ILE A 131 15.10 -11.93 -0.72
CA ILE A 131 13.94 -12.04 -1.60
C ILE A 131 13.97 -13.42 -2.24
N THR A 132 12.84 -14.14 -2.20
CA THR A 132 12.70 -15.41 -2.92
C THR A 132 12.45 -15.14 -4.39
N ASN A 133 13.33 -15.68 -5.23
CA ASN A 133 13.31 -15.51 -6.69
C ASN A 133 12.87 -16.80 -7.38
N ASP A 134 11.79 -17.40 -6.89
CA ASP A 134 11.19 -18.56 -7.53
C ASP A 134 10.25 -18.08 -8.65
N PRO A 135 10.53 -18.42 -9.93
CA PRO A 135 9.70 -17.99 -11.05
C PRO A 135 8.28 -18.58 -11.03
N GLU A 136 8.06 -19.67 -10.28
CA GLU A 136 6.76 -20.35 -10.18
C GLU A 136 5.95 -19.90 -8.96
N ALA A 137 6.56 -19.14 -8.04
CA ALA A 137 5.91 -18.67 -6.81
C ALA A 137 5.78 -17.14 -6.77
N THR A 138 4.85 -16.65 -5.93
CA THR A 138 4.80 -15.21 -5.64
C THR A 138 6.06 -14.81 -4.87
N PRO A 139 6.85 -13.82 -5.35
CA PRO A 139 8.04 -13.39 -4.65
C PRO A 139 7.71 -12.89 -3.23
N MET A 140 8.54 -13.26 -2.27
CA MET A 140 8.43 -12.80 -0.90
C MET A 140 9.73 -12.17 -0.43
N ALA A 141 9.64 -11.02 0.22
CA ALA A 141 10.74 -10.45 0.97
C ALA A 141 10.67 -11.00 2.39
N CYS A 142 11.73 -11.65 2.86
CA CYS A 142 11.81 -12.24 4.19
C CYS A 142 12.98 -11.67 4.99
N ALA A 143 12.77 -11.48 6.29
CA ALA A 143 13.82 -11.15 7.25
C ALA A 143 13.71 -12.08 8.46
N SER A 144 14.86 -12.56 8.93
CA SER A 144 15.00 -13.46 10.07
C SER A 144 15.72 -12.77 11.22
N GLY A 145 15.62 -13.32 12.43
CA GLY A 145 16.29 -12.78 13.61
C GLY A 145 15.58 -11.55 14.18
N LEU A 146 14.28 -11.42 13.92
CA LEU A 146 13.50 -10.26 14.33
C LEU A 146 13.04 -10.43 15.78
N GLY A 147 13.11 -9.34 16.56
CA GLY A 147 12.54 -9.26 17.91
C GLY A 147 11.20 -8.54 17.95
N ASN A 148 10.74 -8.15 19.14
CA ASN A 148 9.54 -7.34 19.28
C ASN A 148 9.65 -6.00 18.53
N GLY A 149 8.59 -5.61 17.81
CA GLY A 149 8.54 -4.36 17.07
C GLY A 149 7.57 -4.37 15.89
N THR A 150 7.46 -3.24 15.21
CA THR A 150 6.66 -3.06 14.00
C THR A 150 7.54 -3.18 12.77
N TYR A 151 7.16 -4.03 11.83
CA TYR A 151 7.89 -4.31 10.60
C TYR A 151 7.02 -4.07 9.37
N ALA A 152 7.62 -3.51 8.33
CA ALA A 152 6.94 -3.26 7.06
C ALA A 152 7.90 -3.51 5.89
N LEU A 153 7.36 -3.98 4.76
CA LEU A 153 8.06 -3.99 3.48
C LEU A 153 7.95 -2.60 2.85
N ILE A 154 9.09 -1.95 2.65
CA ILE A 154 9.17 -0.67 1.95
C ILE A 154 9.84 -0.91 0.60
N ILE A 155 9.20 -0.42 -0.46
CA ILE A 155 9.56 -0.66 -1.85
C ILE A 155 9.78 0.67 -2.59
N TYR A 156 10.64 0.62 -3.59
CA TYR A 156 10.91 1.71 -4.50
C TYR A 156 11.09 1.17 -5.92
N TYR A 157 10.75 2.00 -6.89
CA TYR A 157 10.94 1.67 -8.30
C TYR A 157 12.37 2.04 -8.70
N TRP A 158 13.13 1.11 -9.28
CA TRP A 158 14.54 1.34 -9.64
C TRP A 158 14.76 1.53 -11.16
N GLY A 159 13.68 1.65 -11.93
CA GLY A 159 13.72 2.06 -13.34
C GLY A 159 14.23 1.01 -14.34
N PRO A 160 14.17 1.32 -15.65
CA PRO A 160 14.98 0.63 -16.64
C PRO A 160 16.46 0.95 -16.39
N GLN A 161 17.33 -0.07 -16.38
CA GLN A 161 18.77 0.16 -16.44
C GLN A 161 19.08 0.81 -17.78
N GLU A 162 19.82 1.92 -17.80
CA GLU A 162 20.46 2.34 -19.04
C GLU A 162 21.30 1.16 -19.53
N MET A 163 21.00 0.64 -20.71
CA MET A 163 21.89 -0.32 -21.35
C MET A 163 23.23 0.40 -21.49
N SER A 164 24.28 -0.10 -20.82
CA SER A 164 25.63 0.39 -21.10
C SER A 164 25.83 0.28 -22.60
N SER A 165 26.01 1.42 -23.27
CA SER A 165 26.30 1.48 -24.70
C SER A 165 27.30 0.38 -25.04
N PRO A 166 27.04 -0.48 -26.03
CA PRO A 166 28.08 -1.40 -26.48
C PRO A 166 29.33 -0.59 -26.82
N PRO A 167 30.53 -1.09 -26.48
CA PRO A 167 31.76 -0.39 -26.82
C PRO A 167 31.77 -0.14 -28.34
N PRO A 168 32.27 1.02 -28.80
CA PRO A 168 32.28 1.34 -30.22
C PRO A 168 32.97 0.21 -30.98
N VAL A 169 32.24 -0.38 -31.94
CA VAL A 169 32.81 -1.34 -32.88
C VAL A 169 33.76 -0.54 -33.76
N PHE A 170 35.06 -0.65 -33.51
CA PHE A 170 36.07 -0.19 -34.46
C PHE A 170 36.02 -1.15 -35.64
N LEU A 171 35.58 -0.65 -36.79
CA LEU A 171 35.73 -1.34 -38.07
C LEU A 171 37.17 -1.09 -38.53
N ASP A 172 38.01 -2.11 -38.44
CA ASP A 172 39.30 -2.19 -39.13
C ASP A 172 39.09 -2.45 -40.63
#